data_AF-A0A747T1U2-F1
#
_entry.id   AF-A0A747T1U2-F1
#
_cell.length_a   1.000
_cell.length_b   1.000
_cell.length_c   1.000
_cell.angle_alpha   90.00
_cell.angle_beta   90.00
_cell.angle_gamma   90.00
#
_symmetry.space_group_name_H-M   'P 1'
#
loop_
_entity.id
_entity.type
_entity.pdbx_description
1 polymer ?
#
loop_
_entity_poly.entity_id
_entity_poly.type
_entity_poly.pdbx_seq_one_letter_code
_entity_poly.pdbx_strand_id
1 'polypeptide(L)'
;MKAERNKKSEQFLNIKNFIPYTPDASFPGAAHLKSEDGQDWYGCQQLFSADTLKITYDDNDVITCITRDISGLWPAGQSVAELPDTDENRLADISGGWQFK
;
A
#
# COMPACT_ATOMS: atom_id res chain seq x y z
N MET A 1 22.94 30.57 12.20
CA MET A 1 22.45 29.34 12.88
C MET A 1 21.66 28.56 11.85
N LYS A 2 22.12 27.35 11.48
CA LYS A 2 21.39 26.49 10.56
C LYS A 2 20.30 25.80 11.36
N ALA A 3 19.04 25.99 10.97
CA ALA A 3 17.94 25.21 11.53
C ALA A 3 18.12 23.76 11.09
N GLU A 4 18.50 22.88 12.01
CA GLU A 4 18.38 21.45 11.83
C GLU A 4 16.88 21.14 11.70
N ARG A 5 16.42 20.87 10.47
CA ARG A 5 15.12 20.24 10.27
C ARG A 5 15.21 18.87 10.95
N ASN A 6 14.45 18.68 12.03
CA ASN A 6 14.19 17.38 12.62
C ASN A 6 13.86 16.39 11.49
N LYS A 7 14.76 15.45 11.20
CA LYS A 7 14.43 14.24 10.45
C LYS A 7 13.50 13.43 11.35
N LYS A 8 12.19 13.68 11.27
CA LYS A 8 11.23 12.59 11.51
C LYS A 8 11.64 11.52 10.51
N SER A 9 12.00 10.32 10.98
CA SER A 9 12.04 9.16 10.13
C SER A 9 10.66 9.05 9.47
N GLU A 10 10.57 9.36 8.17
CA GLU A 10 9.36 9.14 7.39
C GLU A 10 9.14 7.63 7.38
N GLN A 11 8.26 7.17 8.27
CA GLN A 11 7.89 5.77 8.32
C GLN A 11 6.78 5.59 7.30
N PHE A 12 7.13 5.06 6.14
CA PHE A 12 6.17 4.76 5.10
C PHE A 12 5.27 3.60 5.52
N LEU A 13 4.00 3.69 5.10
CA LEU A 13 2.98 2.72 5.46
C LEU A 13 3.24 1.36 4.80
N ASN A 14 3.03 0.29 5.54
CA ASN A 14 3.11 -1.07 5.01
C ASN A 14 2.04 -1.93 5.67
N ILE A 15 0.96 -2.22 4.95
CA ILE A 15 -0.19 -2.98 5.44
C ILE A 15 -0.18 -4.35 4.77
N LYS A 16 -0.21 -5.39 5.60
CA LYS A 16 0.02 -6.76 5.16
C LYS A 16 -1.28 -7.51 4.92
N ASN A 17 -1.24 -8.34 3.87
CA ASN A 17 -2.16 -9.46 3.62
C ASN A 17 -3.65 -9.12 3.74
N PHE A 18 -4.17 -8.40 2.75
CA PHE A 18 -5.60 -8.11 2.66
C PHE A 18 -6.39 -9.32 2.18
N ILE A 19 -7.30 -9.82 3.00
CA ILE A 19 -8.17 -10.96 2.68
C ILE A 19 -9.65 -10.57 2.65
N PRO A 20 -10.49 -11.25 1.84
CA PRO A 20 -11.93 -11.02 1.85
C PRO A 20 -12.56 -11.25 3.21
N TYR A 21 -13.49 -10.37 3.60
CA TYR A 21 -14.29 -10.55 4.80
C TYR A 21 -15.69 -9.96 4.64
N THR A 22 -16.57 -10.23 5.61
CA THR A 22 -17.92 -9.65 5.67
C THR A 22 -18.00 -8.74 6.91
N PRO A 23 -18.18 -7.41 6.75
CA PRO A 23 -18.41 -6.52 7.87
C PRO A 23 -19.84 -6.66 8.42
N ASP A 24 -20.03 -6.34 9.70
CA ASP A 24 -21.35 -6.38 10.36
C ASP A 24 -22.37 -5.44 9.69
N ALA A 25 -21.90 -4.31 9.16
CA ALA A 25 -22.69 -3.36 8.40
C ALA A 25 -22.09 -3.21 7.00
N SER A 26 -22.77 -3.78 5.99
CA SER A 26 -22.39 -3.69 4.58
C SER A 26 -23.61 -3.49 3.69
N PHE A 27 -23.40 -2.80 2.57
CA PHE A 27 -24.36 -2.82 1.47
C PHE A 27 -24.37 -4.22 0.80
N PRO A 28 -25.55 -4.74 0.42
CA PRO A 28 -25.64 -6.00 -0.33
C PRO A 28 -24.82 -5.94 -1.62
N GLY A 29 -23.95 -6.94 -1.84
CA GLY A 29 -23.10 -7.04 -3.02
C GLY A 29 -21.78 -6.26 -2.95
N ALA A 30 -21.53 -5.50 -1.88
CA ALA A 30 -20.22 -4.89 -1.66
C ALA A 30 -19.20 -5.93 -1.21
N ALA A 31 -18.04 -5.96 -1.86
CA ALA A 31 -16.89 -6.76 -1.45
C ALA A 31 -15.98 -5.92 -0.54
N HIS A 32 -15.46 -6.54 0.51
CA HIS A 32 -14.58 -5.87 1.48
C HIS A 32 -13.33 -6.70 1.72
N LEU A 33 -12.24 -6.02 2.03
CA LEU A 33 -10.96 -6.64 2.36
C LEU A 33 -10.49 -6.14 3.72
N LYS A 34 -9.90 -7.03 4.50
CA LYS A 34 -9.31 -6.71 5.80
C LYS A 34 -7.85 -7.14 5.82
N SER A 35 -6.97 -6.29 6.32
CA SER A 35 -5.56 -6.63 6.52
C SER A 35 -5.37 -7.67 7.64
N GLU A 36 -4.16 -8.22 7.71
CA GLU A 36 -3.69 -9.11 8.77
C GLU A 36 -3.95 -8.56 10.18
N ASP A 37 -3.69 -7.27 10.39
CA ASP A 37 -3.87 -6.58 11.67
C ASP A 37 -5.30 -6.04 11.87
N GLY A 38 -6.20 -6.31 10.92
CA GLY A 38 -7.62 -6.13 11.10
C GLY A 38 -8.18 -4.78 10.61
N GLN A 39 -7.47 -4.06 9.76
CA GLN A 39 -7.93 -2.79 9.18
C GLN A 39 -8.73 -3.03 7.88
N ASP A 40 -9.83 -2.29 7.70
CA ASP A 40 -10.60 -2.33 6.46
C ASP A 40 -9.88 -1.58 5.33
N TRP A 41 -9.81 -2.19 4.15
CA TRP A 41 -9.10 -1.64 2.99
C TRP A 41 -9.58 -0.24 2.60
N TYR A 42 -10.89 0.00 2.55
CA TYR A 42 -11.41 1.31 2.18
C TYR A 42 -11.07 2.36 3.24
N GLY A 43 -11.06 1.97 4.52
CA GLY A 43 -10.58 2.81 5.62
C GLY A 43 -9.07 3.11 5.56
N CYS A 44 -8.26 2.19 5.02
CA CYS A 44 -6.81 2.38 4.88
C CYS A 44 -6.43 3.39 3.79
N GLN A 45 -7.23 3.58 2.74
CA GLN A 45 -6.84 4.40 1.57
C GLN A 45 -6.47 5.83 1.96
N GLN A 46 -7.16 6.43 2.94
CA GLN A 46 -6.90 7.78 3.43
C GLN A 46 -5.58 7.93 4.21
N LEU A 47 -4.94 6.83 4.60
CA LEU A 47 -3.68 6.83 5.34
C LEU A 47 -2.47 7.04 4.43
N PHE A 48 -2.64 6.84 3.12
CA PHE A 48 -1.57 7.00 2.13
C PHE A 48 -1.45 8.47 1.71
N SER A 49 -0.22 8.95 1.59
CA SER A 49 0.09 10.29 1.08
C SER A 49 -0.21 10.39 -0.41
N ALA A 50 -0.61 11.56 -0.92
CA ALA A 50 -0.83 11.75 -2.36
C ALA A 50 0.50 11.76 -3.15
N ASP A 51 1.60 12.18 -2.52
CA ASP A 51 2.89 12.46 -3.18
C ASP A 51 3.86 11.25 -3.21
N THR A 52 3.40 10.09 -2.78
CA THR A 52 4.18 8.84 -2.69
C THR A 52 3.81 7.84 -3.78
N LEU A 53 4.71 6.89 -4.03
CA LEU A 53 4.37 5.67 -4.75
C LEU A 53 3.68 4.69 -3.81
N LYS A 54 2.76 3.90 -4.35
CA LYS A 54 2.12 2.77 -3.68
C LYS A 54 2.34 1.55 -4.53
N ILE A 55 2.70 0.48 -3.86
CA ILE A 55 2.93 -0.81 -4.49
C ILE A 55 2.01 -1.85 -3.87
N THR A 56 1.54 -2.77 -4.71
CA THR A 56 1.03 -4.06 -4.22
C THR A 56 2.11 -5.11 -4.43
N TYR A 57 2.21 -6.05 -3.51
CA TYR A 57 3.10 -7.19 -3.64
C TYR A 57 2.48 -8.47 -3.06
N ASP A 58 2.87 -9.61 -3.63
CA ASP A 58 2.39 -10.93 -3.25
C ASP A 58 3.16 -11.53 -2.07
N ASP A 59 2.81 -12.76 -1.68
CA ASP A 59 3.46 -13.49 -0.57
C ASP A 59 4.94 -13.85 -0.84
N ASN A 60 5.42 -13.69 -2.08
CA ASN A 60 6.84 -13.84 -2.45
C ASN A 60 7.57 -12.49 -2.50
N ASP A 61 6.96 -11.44 -1.94
CA ASP A 61 7.40 -10.05 -1.97
C ASP A 61 7.48 -9.45 -3.39
N VAL A 62 6.96 -10.12 -4.42
CA VAL A 62 7.04 -9.66 -5.82
C VAL A 62 6.06 -8.52 -6.04
N ILE A 63 6.56 -7.39 -6.57
CA ILE A 63 5.73 -6.22 -6.88
C ILE A 63 4.81 -6.54 -8.07
N THR A 64 3.50 -6.40 -7.87
CA THR A 64 2.47 -6.69 -8.88
C THR A 64 1.78 -5.42 -9.41
N CYS A 65 1.86 -4.31 -8.69
CA CYS A 65 1.33 -3.02 -9.12
C CYS A 65 2.21 -1.88 -8.57
N ILE A 66 2.30 -0.79 -9.33
CA ILE A 66 2.92 0.48 -8.92
C ILE A 66 1.99 1.61 -9.35
N THR A 67 1.60 2.48 -8.44
CA THR A 67 0.70 3.60 -8.73
C THR A 67 0.93 4.77 -7.78
N ARG A 68 0.43 5.96 -8.14
CA ARG A 68 0.25 7.08 -7.20
C ARG A 68 -1.18 7.16 -6.67
N ASP A 69 -2.13 6.57 -7.38
CA ASP A 69 -3.55 6.59 -7.05
C ASP A 69 -3.92 5.32 -6.29
N ILE A 70 -4.10 5.47 -4.97
CA ILE A 70 -4.48 4.40 -4.05
C ILE A 70 -5.91 3.88 -4.31
N SER A 71 -6.78 4.72 -4.86
CA SER A 71 -8.22 4.40 -5.01
C SER A 71 -8.49 3.36 -6.08
N GLY A 72 -7.58 3.23 -7.05
CA GLY A 72 -7.66 2.22 -8.12
C GLY A 72 -7.21 0.82 -7.70
N LEU A 73 -6.70 0.63 -6.47
CA LEU A 73 -6.19 -0.66 -6.01
C LEU A 73 -7.29 -1.55 -5.41
N TRP A 74 -7.20 -2.84 -5.71
CA TRP A 74 -7.97 -3.92 -5.09
C TRP A 74 -7.02 -5.05 -4.66
N PRO A 75 -6.39 -4.94 -3.47
CA PRO A 75 -5.25 -5.79 -3.07
C PRO A 75 -5.70 -7.15 -2.49
N ALA A 76 -6.67 -7.83 -3.09
CA ALA A 76 -7.14 -9.12 -2.58
C ALA A 76 -6.02 -10.18 -2.62
N GLY A 77 -5.67 -10.74 -1.47
CA GLY A 77 -4.56 -11.68 -1.30
C GLY A 77 -3.18 -11.04 -1.39
N GLN A 78 -3.08 -9.71 -1.23
CA GLN A 78 -1.83 -8.97 -1.38
C GLN A 78 -1.59 -8.01 -0.22
N SER A 79 -0.36 -7.52 -0.13
CA SER A 79 0.02 -6.43 0.77
C SER A 79 0.15 -5.11 0.02
N VAL A 80 0.03 -3.98 0.71
CA VAL A 80 0.19 -2.63 0.14
C VAL A 80 1.22 -1.85 0.92
N ALA A 81 2.24 -1.34 0.24
CA ALA A 81 3.25 -0.49 0.84
C ALA A 81 3.38 0.85 0.14
N GLU A 82 3.81 1.83 0.91
CA GLU A 82 4.13 3.18 0.46
C GLU A 82 5.64 3.34 0.32
N LEU A 83 6.05 4.10 -0.71
CA LEU A 83 7.44 4.37 -1.02
C LEU A 83 7.61 5.84 -1.40
N PRO A 84 8.78 6.45 -1.11
CA PRO A 84 9.07 7.79 -1.62
C PRO A 84 9.17 7.73 -3.15
N ASP A 85 8.69 8.77 -3.81
CA ASP A 85 8.67 8.88 -5.25
C ASP A 85 10.01 9.40 -5.79
N THR A 86 11.04 8.54 -5.72
CA THR A 86 12.41 8.81 -6.17
C THR A 86 12.66 8.25 -7.57
N ASP A 87 13.68 8.75 -8.25
CA ASP A 87 14.09 8.20 -9.56
C ASP A 87 14.53 6.73 -9.45
N GLU A 88 15.13 6.32 -8.34
CA GLU A 88 15.50 4.92 -8.06
C GLU A 88 14.27 4.02 -7.96
N ASN A 89 13.25 4.43 -7.20
CA ASN A 89 12.02 3.63 -7.04
C ASN A 89 11.20 3.58 -8.33
N ARG A 90 11.32 4.58 -9.21
CA ARG A 90 10.70 4.59 -10.55
C ARG A 90 11.36 3.66 -11.56
N LEU A 91 12.50 3.06 -11.25
CA LEU A 91 13.12 2.02 -12.07
C LEU A 91 12.37 0.68 -11.94
N ALA A 92 11.62 0.49 -10.84
CA ALA A 92 10.83 -0.71 -10.64
C ALA A 92 9.70 -0.81 -11.67
N ASP A 93 9.41 -2.04 -12.08
CA ASP A 93 8.29 -2.37 -12.94
C ASP A 93 7.53 -3.59 -12.38
N ILE A 94 6.47 -3.98 -13.10
CA ILE A 94 5.58 -5.08 -12.72
C ILE A 94 5.82 -6.36 -13.54
N SER A 95 7.02 -6.52 -14.12
CA SER A 95 7.39 -7.71 -14.91
C SER A 95 7.70 -8.95 -14.07
N GLY A 96 7.69 -8.82 -12.73
CA GLY A 96 8.02 -9.88 -11.78
C GLY A 96 9.51 -9.91 -11.37
N GLY A 97 10.34 -8.99 -11.87
CA GLY A 97 11.76 -8.89 -11.53
C GLY A 97 12.07 -8.11 -10.25
N TRP A 98 11.06 -7.44 -9.65
CA TRP A 98 11.24 -6.54 -8.52
C TRP A 98 10.54 -7.06 -7.27
N GLN A 99 11.22 -6.95 -6.12
CA GLN A 99 10.71 -7.36 -4.81
C GLN A 99 10.77 -6.22 -3.79
N PHE A 100 9.84 -6.20 -2.83
CA PHE A 100 9.80 -5.24 -1.73
C PHE A 100 10.18 -5.90 -0.39
N LYS A 101 11.32 -5.52 0.19
CA LYS A 101 11.88 -6.08 1.43
C LYS A 101 12.32 -5.00 2.40
#